data_AF-A0A6P2BN32-F1
#
_entry.id   AF-A0A6P2BN32-F1
#
_cell.length_a   1.000
_cell.length_b   1.000
_cell.length_c   1.000
_cell.angle_alpha   90.00
_cell.angle_beta   90.00
_cell.angle_gamma   90.00
#
_symmetry.space_group_name_H-M   'P 1'
#
loop_
_entity.id
_entity.type
_entity.pdbx_description
1 polymer ?
#
loop_
_entity_poly.entity_id
_entity_poly.type
_entity_poly.pdbx_seq_one_letter_code
_entity_poly.pdbx_strand_id
1 'polypeptide(L)'
;ILNTTERNIATAEDPVEINLEGINQVNVSARVGLDFAAALRSFLRQDPDIVMVGEIRDLETAEIAIKAAQTGHMVLSTLHTNSAPETLTRLRNMGVPSFNIATSVNLIIAQRLARRLCNSCKQRQEVPREALLELGFREDEVESLELYEPNPKGCDKCTAGYKGRVGIYEVVKITKPLQRIIMEDGNAIEIADAARAEGFNDLHRSGLLKAKQGVTSLAEVSRVTMGH
;
A
#
# COMPACT_ATOMS: atom_id res chain seq x y z
N ILE A 1 -10.81 15.60 2.95
CA ILE A 1 -11.38 15.35 1.60
C ILE A 1 -10.53 16.14 0.62
N LEU A 2 -10.08 15.55 -0.50
CA LEU A 2 -9.12 16.18 -1.42
C LEU A 2 -9.78 16.93 -2.58
N ASN A 3 -10.80 16.35 -3.23
CA ASN A 3 -11.50 16.95 -4.36
C ASN A 3 -12.46 18.06 -3.86
N THR A 4 -12.02 19.30 -4.00
CA THR A 4 -12.77 20.52 -3.68
C THR A 4 -12.57 21.53 -4.80
N THR A 5 -13.53 22.44 -5.00
CA THR A 5 -13.47 23.46 -6.07
C THR A 5 -12.31 24.45 -5.93
N GLU A 6 -11.72 24.53 -4.73
CA GLU A 6 -10.58 25.39 -4.42
C GLU A 6 -9.22 24.77 -4.80
N ARG A 7 -9.19 23.47 -5.14
CA ARG A 7 -7.94 22.75 -5.39
C ARG A 7 -7.85 22.30 -6.84
N ASN A 8 -6.74 22.62 -7.48
CA ASN A 8 -6.41 22.10 -8.79
C ASN A 8 -5.77 20.71 -8.66
N ILE A 9 -6.48 19.69 -9.14
CA ILE A 9 -6.01 18.30 -9.14
C ILE A 9 -5.73 17.88 -10.57
N ALA A 10 -4.51 17.42 -10.82
CA ALA A 10 -4.10 16.88 -12.12
C ALA A 10 -3.59 15.43 -11.99
N THR A 11 -3.96 14.56 -12.93
CA THR A 11 -3.54 13.15 -12.93
C THR A 11 -2.97 12.73 -14.28
N ALA A 12 -1.90 11.94 -14.25
CA ALA A 12 -1.37 11.24 -15.42
C ALA A 12 -1.58 9.73 -15.22
N GLU A 13 -2.31 9.06 -16.11
CA GLU A 13 -2.79 7.68 -15.92
C GLU A 13 -2.62 6.84 -17.20
N ASP A 14 -2.42 5.52 -17.06
CA ASP A 14 -2.25 4.56 -18.16
C ASP A 14 -3.14 3.30 -18.00
N PRO A 15 -4.40 3.31 -18.48
CA PRO A 15 -5.22 4.45 -18.88
C PRO A 15 -5.98 5.07 -17.69
N VAL A 16 -6.77 6.12 -17.95
CA VAL A 16 -7.79 6.61 -17.02
C VAL A 16 -8.91 5.57 -16.91
N GLU A 17 -9.09 5.01 -15.72
CA GLU A 17 -10.07 3.94 -15.45
C GLU A 17 -11.48 4.50 -15.18
N ILE A 18 -11.55 5.63 -14.47
CA ILE A 18 -12.80 6.27 -14.05
C ILE A 18 -12.68 7.76 -14.27
N ASN A 19 -13.65 8.34 -14.98
CA ASN A 19 -13.74 9.79 -15.15
C ASN A 19 -14.30 10.41 -13.87
N LEU A 20 -13.55 11.33 -13.28
CA LEU A 20 -13.90 12.03 -12.05
C LEU A 20 -14.11 13.51 -12.33
N GLU A 21 -15.29 14.02 -11.99
CA GLU A 21 -15.60 15.43 -12.11
C GLU A 21 -14.73 16.28 -11.18
N GLY A 22 -14.27 17.43 -11.68
CA GLY A 22 -13.38 18.35 -10.95
C GLY A 22 -11.90 17.97 -10.97
N ILE A 23 -11.51 16.91 -11.67
CA ILE A 23 -10.11 16.46 -11.78
C ILE A 23 -9.65 16.53 -13.25
N ASN A 24 -8.47 17.12 -13.48
CA ASN A 24 -7.84 17.19 -14.79
C ASN A 24 -7.08 15.88 -15.08
N GLN A 25 -7.73 14.92 -15.73
CA GLN A 25 -7.15 13.59 -15.98
C GLN A 25 -6.55 13.49 -17.40
N VAL A 26 -5.29 13.09 -17.48
CA VAL A 26 -4.54 12.91 -18.73
C VAL A 26 -4.17 11.44 -18.90
N ASN A 27 -4.56 10.86 -20.04
CA ASN A 27 -4.05 9.56 -20.45
C ASN A 27 -2.64 9.71 -21.02
N VAL A 28 -1.67 8.95 -20.51
CA VAL A 28 -0.38 8.86 -21.18
C VAL A 28 -0.52 8.12 -22.51
N SER A 29 0.33 8.49 -23.45
CA SER A 29 0.34 7.94 -24.79
C SER A 29 1.75 7.94 -25.35
N ALA A 30 2.40 6.77 -25.27
CA ALA A 30 3.74 6.55 -25.84
C ALA A 30 3.78 6.85 -27.35
N ARG A 31 2.67 6.67 -28.07
CA ARG A 31 2.57 6.91 -29.53
C ARG A 31 2.88 8.36 -29.92
N VAL A 32 2.51 9.32 -29.08
CA VAL A 32 2.71 10.75 -29.32
C VAL A 32 3.77 11.37 -28.42
N GLY A 33 4.52 10.53 -27.67
CA GLY A 33 5.56 10.98 -26.75
C GLY A 33 5.03 11.64 -25.47
N LEU A 34 3.77 11.41 -25.11
CA LEU A 34 3.18 11.89 -23.86
C LEU A 34 3.33 10.83 -22.77
N ASP A 35 4.52 10.71 -22.19
CA ASP A 35 4.79 9.81 -21.06
C ASP A 35 4.52 10.48 -19.70
N PHE A 36 4.73 9.74 -18.60
CA PHE A 36 4.51 10.23 -17.24
C PHE A 36 5.38 11.45 -16.92
N ALA A 37 6.65 11.45 -17.31
CA ALA A 37 7.56 12.56 -17.09
C ALA A 37 7.13 13.83 -17.85
N ALA A 38 6.71 13.69 -19.11
CA ALA A 38 6.20 14.77 -19.94
C ALA A 38 4.91 15.37 -19.37
N ALA A 39 3.94 14.52 -18.98
CA ALA A 39 2.69 14.96 -18.36
C ALA A 39 2.97 15.69 -17.04
N LEU A 40 3.81 15.12 -16.18
CA LEU A 40 4.16 15.70 -14.88
C LEU A 40 4.85 17.07 -15.00
N ARG A 41 5.78 17.24 -15.96
CA ARG A 41 6.36 18.56 -16.26
C ARG A 41 5.31 19.57 -16.71
N SER A 42 4.30 19.11 -17.45
CA SER A 42 3.21 19.98 -17.90
C SER A 42 2.36 20.44 -16.72
N PHE A 43 2.03 19.54 -15.80
CA PHE A 43 1.27 19.88 -14.60
C PHE A 43 1.94 20.95 -13.77
N LEU A 44 3.27 20.92 -13.60
CA LEU A 44 4.01 21.95 -12.86
C LEU A 44 3.93 23.37 -13.47
N ARG A 45 3.37 23.52 -14.68
CA ARG A 45 3.08 24.83 -15.30
C ARG A 45 1.59 25.19 -15.28
N GLN A 46 0.75 24.35 -14.68
CA GLN A 46 -0.70 24.52 -14.59
C GLN A 46 -1.16 24.98 -13.19
N ASP A 47 -0.24 25.40 -12.32
CA ASP A 47 -0.53 25.80 -10.94
C ASP A 47 -1.33 24.71 -10.17
N PRO A 48 -0.83 23.46 -10.06
CA PRO A 48 -1.56 22.38 -9.40
C PRO A 48 -1.40 22.47 -7.88
N ASP A 49 -2.41 22.01 -7.13
CA ASP A 49 -2.27 21.77 -5.69
C ASP A 49 -1.89 20.31 -5.42
N ILE A 50 -2.50 19.41 -6.19
CA ILE A 50 -2.36 17.96 -6.05
C ILE A 50 -2.04 17.36 -7.42
N VAL A 51 -1.03 16.51 -7.45
CA VAL A 51 -0.64 15.76 -8.63
C VAL A 51 -0.69 14.27 -8.34
N MET A 52 -1.34 13.50 -9.21
CA MET A 52 -1.30 12.04 -9.18
C MET A 52 -0.57 11.51 -10.41
N VAL A 53 0.44 10.68 -10.19
CA VAL A 53 1.14 9.95 -11.24
C VAL A 53 0.74 8.49 -11.10
N GLY A 54 0.19 7.90 -12.15
CA GLY A 54 -0.35 6.54 -12.11
C GLY A 54 0.64 5.54 -11.52
N GLU A 55 1.90 5.65 -11.93
CA GLU A 55 3.00 4.85 -11.40
C GLU A 55 4.37 5.51 -11.64
N ILE A 56 5.35 5.18 -10.80
CA ILE A 56 6.76 5.52 -11.01
C ILE A 56 7.51 4.25 -11.44
N ARG A 57 7.92 4.21 -12.72
CA ARG A 57 8.68 3.10 -13.31
C ARG A 57 10.18 3.39 -13.47
N ASP A 58 10.53 4.65 -13.62
CA ASP A 58 11.87 5.12 -13.96
C ASP A 58 12.34 6.27 -13.05
N LEU A 59 13.65 6.53 -13.10
CA LEU A 59 14.30 7.57 -12.31
C LEU A 59 13.80 8.97 -12.68
N GLU A 60 13.56 9.23 -13.97
CA GLU A 60 13.16 10.55 -14.45
C GLU A 60 11.82 10.98 -13.86
N THR A 61 10.82 10.10 -13.91
CA THR A 61 9.50 10.32 -13.31
C THR A 61 9.63 10.46 -11.79
N ALA A 62 10.44 9.61 -11.14
CA ALA A 62 10.67 9.68 -9.69
C ALA A 62 11.27 11.03 -9.26
N GLU A 63 12.28 11.52 -9.98
CA GLU A 63 12.94 12.80 -9.67
C GLU A 63 11.99 13.99 -9.81
N ILE A 64 11.19 14.03 -10.87
CA ILE A 64 10.25 15.12 -11.09
C ILE A 64 9.16 15.08 -10.00
N ALA A 65 8.66 13.89 -9.63
CA ALA A 65 7.65 13.73 -8.58
C ALA A 65 8.17 14.20 -7.21
N ILE A 66 9.42 13.87 -6.89
CA ILE A 66 10.09 14.31 -5.67
C ILE A 66 10.30 15.83 -5.66
N LYS A 67 10.79 16.41 -6.76
CA LYS A 67 10.95 17.87 -6.87
C LYS A 67 9.60 18.59 -6.75
N ALA A 68 8.54 18.04 -7.32
CA ALA A 68 7.18 18.55 -7.16
C ALA A 68 6.75 18.53 -5.68
N ALA A 69 6.98 17.43 -4.96
CA ALA A 69 6.69 17.34 -3.54
C ALA A 69 7.50 18.36 -2.70
N GLN A 70 8.79 18.53 -3.00
CA GLN A 70 9.67 19.49 -2.32
C GLN A 70 9.28 20.96 -2.57
N THR A 71 8.62 21.24 -3.69
CA THR A 71 8.13 22.59 -4.02
C THR A 71 6.74 22.88 -3.45
N GLY A 72 6.19 22.00 -2.62
CA GLY A 72 4.96 22.22 -1.86
C GLY A 72 3.72 21.54 -2.42
N HIS A 73 3.84 20.78 -3.51
CA HIS A 73 2.72 20.06 -4.11
C HIS A 73 2.43 18.76 -3.35
N MET A 74 1.15 18.39 -3.23
CA MET A 74 0.79 17.05 -2.78
C MET A 74 0.92 16.05 -3.94
N VAL A 75 1.87 15.13 -3.85
CA VAL A 75 2.11 14.13 -4.90
C VAL A 75 1.64 12.75 -4.44
N LEU A 76 0.80 12.11 -5.27
CA LEU A 76 0.34 10.74 -5.10
C LEU A 76 0.91 9.90 -6.25
N SER A 77 1.43 8.72 -5.93
CA SER A 77 1.90 7.80 -6.96
C SER A 77 1.86 6.36 -6.49
N THR A 78 1.94 5.42 -7.43
CA THR A 78 2.10 3.98 -7.13
C THR A 78 3.48 3.47 -7.52
N LEU A 79 3.94 2.43 -6.82
CA LEU A 79 5.11 1.64 -7.15
C LEU A 79 4.76 0.15 -6.94
N HIS A 80 5.41 -0.72 -7.71
CA HIS A 80 5.27 -2.16 -7.54
C HIS A 80 6.35 -2.71 -6.59
N THR A 81 5.97 -2.88 -5.33
CA THR A 81 6.81 -3.43 -4.25
C THR A 81 5.99 -4.33 -3.33
N ASN A 82 6.65 -5.11 -2.46
CA ASN A 82 5.93 -6.03 -1.57
C ASN A 82 5.61 -5.42 -0.20
N SER A 83 6.29 -4.35 0.18
CA SER A 83 6.14 -3.70 1.48
C SER A 83 6.47 -2.21 1.44
N ALA A 84 6.10 -1.49 2.49
CA ALA A 84 6.46 -0.08 2.63
C ALA A 84 8.00 0.13 2.73
N PRO A 85 8.77 -0.66 3.51
CA PRO A 85 10.23 -0.59 3.52
C PRO A 85 10.87 -0.84 2.16
N GLU A 86 10.43 -1.87 1.43
CA GLU A 86 10.95 -2.17 0.08
C GLU A 86 10.71 -1.04 -0.93
N THR A 87 9.66 -0.25 -0.73
CA THR A 87 9.37 0.92 -1.57
C THR A 87 10.48 1.97 -1.48
N LEU A 88 11.03 2.19 -0.28
CA LEU A 88 12.15 3.10 -0.06
C LEU A 88 13.42 2.56 -0.71
N THR A 89 13.70 1.27 -0.55
CA THR A 89 14.83 0.61 -1.23
C THR A 89 14.67 0.65 -2.75
N ARG A 90 13.46 0.48 -3.28
CA ARG A 90 13.19 0.54 -4.72
C ARG A 90 13.47 1.93 -5.29
N LEU A 91 13.05 3.00 -4.62
CA LEU A 91 13.38 4.38 -5.01
C LEU A 91 14.89 4.63 -5.00
N ARG A 92 15.60 4.16 -3.97
CA ARG A 92 17.06 4.26 -3.90
C ARG A 92 17.73 3.51 -5.06
N ASN A 93 17.28 2.29 -5.34
CA ASN A 93 17.81 1.45 -6.43
C ASN A 93 17.52 2.02 -7.82
N MET A 94 16.49 2.85 -7.99
CA MET A 94 16.27 3.61 -9.22
C MET A 94 17.32 4.73 -9.41
N GLY A 95 18.01 5.13 -8.34
CA GLY A 95 19.01 6.22 -8.36
C GLY A 95 18.55 7.48 -7.63
N VAL A 96 17.40 7.47 -6.95
CA VAL A 96 16.94 8.62 -6.18
C VAL A 96 17.82 8.80 -4.94
N PRO A 97 18.40 10.00 -4.71
CA PRO A 97 19.21 10.27 -3.53
C PRO A 97 18.43 10.07 -2.22
N SER A 98 19.03 9.37 -1.26
CA SER A 98 18.39 9.05 0.04
C SER A 98 17.89 10.28 0.81
N PHE A 99 18.62 11.40 0.75
CA PHE A 99 18.17 12.66 1.33
C PHE A 99 16.83 13.15 0.76
N ASN A 100 16.65 13.04 -0.56
CA ASN A 100 15.41 13.45 -1.22
C ASN A 100 14.25 12.53 -0.84
N ILE A 101 14.48 11.22 -0.73
CA ILE A 101 13.48 10.25 -0.26
C ILE A 101 13.04 10.61 1.16
N ALA A 102 14.00 10.77 2.08
CA ALA A 102 13.73 11.03 3.50
C ALA A 102 12.96 12.34 3.73
N THR A 103 13.21 13.37 2.92
CA THR A 103 12.60 14.70 3.09
C THR A 103 11.28 14.88 2.34
N SER A 104 11.01 14.07 1.32
CA SER A 104 9.85 14.28 0.42
C SER A 104 8.74 13.24 0.61
N VAL A 105 9.07 12.02 1.03
CA VAL A 105 8.08 10.96 1.23
C VAL A 105 7.44 11.13 2.60
N ASN A 106 6.12 11.32 2.65
CA ASN A 106 5.38 11.49 3.91
C ASN A 106 4.82 10.17 4.45
N LEU A 107 4.30 9.32 3.56
CA LEU A 107 3.56 8.12 3.92
C LEU A 107 3.59 7.12 2.76
N ILE A 108 3.74 5.85 3.09
CA ILE A 108 3.71 4.73 2.14
C ILE A 108 2.60 3.78 2.56
N ILE A 109 1.81 3.34 1.58
CA ILE A 109 0.76 2.34 1.77
C ILE A 109 1.12 1.13 0.90
N ALA A 110 1.49 0.02 1.53
CA ALA A 110 1.50 -1.27 0.85
C ALA A 110 0.15 -1.95 1.09
N GLN A 111 -0.40 -2.58 0.04
CA GLN A 111 -1.71 -3.21 0.10
C GLN A 111 -1.75 -4.58 -0.57
N ARG A 112 -2.62 -5.44 -0.03
CA ARG A 112 -3.02 -6.72 -0.63
C ARG A 112 -4.54 -6.87 -0.54
N LEU A 113 -5.12 -7.60 -1.49
CA LEU A 113 -6.55 -7.95 -1.46
C LEU A 113 -6.71 -9.41 -1.04
N ALA A 114 -7.34 -9.64 0.11
CA ALA A 114 -7.75 -10.95 0.57
C ALA A 114 -9.23 -11.20 0.26
N ARG A 115 -9.60 -12.46 0.06
CA ARG A 115 -11.02 -12.87 -0.01
C ARG A 115 -11.69 -12.74 1.36
N ARG A 116 -12.95 -12.33 1.38
CA ARG A 116 -13.75 -12.26 2.61
C ARG A 116 -14.49 -13.57 2.85
N LEU A 117 -14.46 -14.06 4.08
CA LEU A 117 -15.23 -15.23 4.48
C LEU A 117 -16.73 -14.99 4.25
N CYS A 118 -17.43 -16.03 3.79
CA CYS A 118 -18.87 -15.97 3.65
C CYS A 118 -19.55 -15.96 5.02
N ASN A 119 -20.29 -14.90 5.33
CA ASN A 119 -21.04 -14.80 6.59
C ASN A 119 -22.14 -15.87 6.75
N SER A 120 -22.59 -16.50 5.66
CA SER A 120 -23.65 -17.52 5.70
C SER A 120 -23.13 -18.93 5.96
N CYS A 121 -21.85 -19.21 5.68
CA CYS A 121 -21.34 -20.58 5.74
C CYS A 121 -19.93 -20.71 6.33
N LYS A 122 -19.30 -19.64 6.83
CA LYS A 122 -18.00 -19.75 7.52
C LYS A 122 -18.11 -20.68 8.74
N GLN A 123 -17.06 -21.45 9.00
CA GLN A 123 -17.01 -22.43 10.07
C GLN A 123 -15.98 -21.99 11.11
N ARG A 124 -16.22 -22.30 12.39
CA ARG A 124 -15.24 -22.05 13.45
C ARG A 124 -14.04 -22.97 13.19
N GLN A 125 -12.85 -22.38 13.24
CA GLN A 125 -11.58 -23.09 13.09
C GLN A 125 -10.91 -23.19 14.47
N GLU A 126 -10.56 -24.40 14.90
CA GLU A 126 -9.69 -24.60 16.05
C GLU A 126 -8.25 -24.72 15.56
N VAL A 127 -7.34 -23.98 16.21
CA VAL A 127 -5.93 -23.93 15.87
C VAL A 127 -5.12 -24.11 17.16
N PRO A 128 -4.13 -25.01 17.21
CA PRO A 128 -3.27 -25.18 18.37
C PRO A 128 -2.59 -23.86 18.77
N ARG A 129 -2.41 -23.64 20.07
CA ARG A 129 -1.79 -22.42 20.62
C ARG A 129 -0.42 -22.17 20.02
N GLU A 130 0.39 -23.22 19.89
CA GLU A 130 1.74 -23.15 19.33
C GLU A 130 1.72 -22.62 17.88
N ALA A 131 0.80 -23.12 17.06
CA ALA A 131 0.64 -22.66 15.68
C ALA A 131 0.16 -21.20 15.61
N LEU A 132 -0.67 -20.73 16.55
CA LEU A 132 -1.09 -19.34 16.62
C LEU A 132 0.09 -18.40 16.96
N LEU A 133 0.96 -18.81 17.88
CA LEU A 133 2.16 -18.05 18.22
C LEU A 133 3.17 -18.02 17.05
N GLU A 134 3.37 -19.14 16.35
CA GLU A 134 4.19 -19.21 15.14
C GLU A 134 3.66 -18.31 14.01
N LEU A 135 2.34 -18.21 13.89
CA LEU A 135 1.68 -17.29 12.96
C LEU A 135 1.80 -15.81 13.38
N GLY A 136 2.36 -15.49 14.55
CA GLY A 136 2.57 -14.10 14.98
C GLY A 136 1.42 -13.49 15.78
N PHE A 137 0.51 -14.30 16.33
CA PHE A 137 -0.36 -13.83 17.42
C PHE A 137 0.45 -13.68 18.70
N ARG A 138 0.10 -12.69 19.52
CA ARG A 138 0.70 -12.51 20.84
C ARG A 138 0.00 -13.39 21.88
N GLU A 139 0.70 -13.71 22.95
CA GLU A 139 0.19 -14.54 24.05
C GLU A 139 -1.16 -14.06 24.61
N ASP A 140 -1.31 -12.73 24.80
CA ASP A 140 -2.53 -12.09 25.28
C ASP A 140 -3.71 -12.18 24.30
N GLU A 141 -3.45 -12.53 23.04
CA GLU A 141 -4.47 -12.63 22.00
C GLU A 141 -5.04 -14.04 21.85
N VAL A 142 -4.27 -15.07 22.23
CA VAL A 142 -4.61 -16.48 21.94
C VAL A 142 -5.81 -16.95 22.75
N GLU A 143 -5.91 -16.60 24.03
CA GLU A 143 -6.93 -17.15 24.94
C GLU A 143 -8.37 -16.77 24.54
N SER A 144 -8.56 -15.67 23.82
CA SER A 144 -9.87 -15.16 23.39
C SER A 144 -10.08 -15.23 21.87
N LEU A 145 -9.22 -15.97 21.15
CA LEU A 145 -9.21 -15.96 19.71
C LEU A 145 -10.33 -16.83 19.14
N GLU A 146 -11.27 -16.21 18.43
CA GLU A 146 -12.26 -16.91 17.61
C GLU A 146 -11.90 -16.78 16.13
N LEU A 147 -11.43 -17.88 15.55
CA LEU A 147 -11.07 -17.94 14.15
C LEU A 147 -12.10 -18.69 13.32
N TYR A 148 -12.12 -18.36 12.04
CA TYR A 148 -13.04 -18.92 11.08
C TYR A 148 -12.31 -19.32 9.80
N GLU A 149 -12.80 -20.39 9.18
CA GLU A 149 -12.33 -20.91 7.91
C GLU A 149 -13.46 -20.98 6.87
N PRO A 150 -13.14 -21.00 5.56
CA PRO A 150 -14.16 -21.17 4.53
C PRO A 150 -14.74 -22.58 4.60
N ASN A 151 -16.06 -22.72 4.49
CA ASN A 151 -16.65 -24.04 4.21
C ASN A 151 -16.26 -24.48 2.78
N PRO A 152 -15.52 -25.60 2.62
CA PRO A 152 -15.06 -26.04 1.30
C PRO A 152 -16.19 -26.37 0.32
N LYS A 153 -17.36 -26.80 0.83
CA LYS A 153 -18.55 -27.07 0.01
C LYS A 153 -19.23 -25.78 -0.47
N GLY A 154 -18.93 -24.64 0.16
CA GLY A 154 -19.60 -23.37 -0.10
C GLY A 154 -21.10 -23.39 0.22
N CYS A 155 -21.79 -22.35 -0.25
CA CYS A 155 -23.26 -22.23 -0.23
C CYS A 155 -23.71 -21.46 -1.47
N ASP A 156 -25.02 -21.28 -1.61
CA ASP A 156 -25.69 -20.52 -2.68
C ASP A 156 -25.24 -19.05 -2.78
N LYS A 157 -24.63 -18.49 -1.73
CA LYS A 157 -24.25 -17.07 -1.64
C LYS A 157 -22.76 -16.81 -1.87
N CYS A 158 -21.94 -17.84 -2.08
CA CYS A 158 -20.49 -17.70 -2.09
C CYS A 158 -19.81 -18.58 -3.15
N THR A 159 -18.52 -18.34 -3.36
CA THR A 159 -17.67 -19.17 -4.20
C THR A 159 -16.60 -19.78 -3.30
N ALA A 160 -16.68 -21.10 -3.09
CA ALA A 160 -15.76 -21.85 -2.21
C ALA A 160 -15.59 -21.25 -0.81
N GLY A 161 -16.70 -20.84 -0.17
CA GLY A 161 -16.68 -20.31 1.19
C GLY A 161 -16.32 -18.82 1.32
N TYR A 162 -16.08 -18.11 0.21
CA TYR A 162 -15.75 -16.68 0.20
C TYR A 162 -16.75 -15.83 -0.60
N LYS A 163 -16.97 -14.58 -0.16
CA LYS A 163 -17.82 -13.61 -0.86
C LYS A 163 -17.24 -12.20 -0.75
N GLY A 164 -16.75 -11.67 -1.87
CA GLY A 164 -16.14 -10.34 -1.93
C GLY A 164 -14.68 -10.33 -1.44
N ARG A 165 -14.12 -9.12 -1.30
CA ARG A 165 -12.71 -8.90 -0.95
C ARG A 165 -12.59 -7.87 0.17
N VAL A 166 -11.47 -7.93 0.88
CA VAL A 166 -11.06 -6.98 1.92
C VAL A 166 -9.62 -6.56 1.66
N GLY A 167 -9.34 -5.27 1.75
CA GLY A 167 -7.97 -4.76 1.70
C GLY A 167 -7.24 -5.01 3.02
N ILE A 168 -6.00 -5.46 2.93
CA ILE A 168 -5.01 -5.56 4.01
C ILE A 168 -3.99 -4.47 3.73
N TYR A 169 -3.69 -3.65 4.73
CA TYR A 169 -2.88 -2.45 4.55
C TYR A 169 -1.73 -2.43 5.55
N GLU A 170 -0.55 -2.13 5.05
CA GLU A 170 0.59 -1.64 5.81
C GLU A 170 0.69 -0.15 5.51
N VAL A 171 0.54 0.69 6.54
CA VAL A 171 0.51 2.15 6.39
C VAL A 171 1.61 2.73 7.26
N VAL A 172 2.74 3.05 6.64
CA VAL A 172 3.93 3.54 7.34
C VAL A 172 4.11 5.02 7.05
N LYS A 173 4.05 5.83 8.10
CA LYS A 173 4.41 7.24 8.02
C LYS A 173 5.92 7.36 8.13
N ILE A 174 6.54 8.23 7.32
CA ILE A 174 7.97 8.50 7.42
C ILE A 174 8.22 9.41 8.64
N THR A 175 8.60 8.80 9.74
CA THR A 175 8.92 9.45 11.03
C THR A 175 10.38 9.89 11.08
N LYS A 176 10.75 10.73 12.05
CA LYS A 176 12.14 11.17 12.22
C LYS A 176 13.15 10.01 12.38
N PRO A 177 12.86 8.93 13.14
CA PRO A 177 13.73 7.77 13.19
C PRO A 177 13.90 7.08 11.84
N LEU A 178 12.81 6.86 11.10
CA LEU A 178 12.87 6.28 9.76
C LEU A 178 13.64 7.17 8.77
N GLN A 179 13.48 8.49 8.85
CA GLN A 179 14.24 9.45 8.03
C GLN A 179 15.75 9.27 8.22
N ARG A 180 16.22 9.09 9.47
CA ARG A 180 17.64 8.88 9.76
C ARG A 180 18.15 7.59 9.11
N ILE A 181 17.43 6.49 9.29
CA ILE A 181 17.78 5.20 8.67
C ILE A 181 17.83 5.32 7.15
N ILE A 182 16.87 6.03 6.53
CA ILE A 182 16.88 6.26 5.08
C ILE A 182 18.13 7.04 4.66
N MET A 183 18.48 8.11 5.39
CA MET A 183 19.64 8.97 5.11
C MET A 183 20.99 8.27 5.31
N GLU A 184 21.06 7.30 6.21
CA GLU A 184 22.24 6.47 6.48
C GLU A 184 22.32 5.25 5.55
N ASP A 185 21.50 5.21 4.50
CA ASP A 185 21.40 4.13 3.54
C ASP A 185 21.01 2.77 4.14
N GLY A 186 20.29 2.77 5.26
CA GLY A 186 19.77 1.57 5.90
C GLY A 186 18.89 0.74 4.96
N ASN A 187 18.88 -0.58 5.19
CA ASN A 187 18.19 -1.56 4.37
C ASN A 187 16.73 -1.76 4.79
N ALA A 188 15.97 -2.52 4.00
CA ALA A 188 14.53 -2.73 4.24
C ALA A 188 14.23 -3.42 5.59
N ILE A 189 15.13 -4.26 6.10
CA ILE A 189 14.96 -4.94 7.39
C ILE A 189 15.05 -3.92 8.53
N GLU A 190 16.07 -3.07 8.52
CA GLU A 190 16.26 -2.01 9.54
C GLU A 190 15.08 -1.04 9.59
N ILE A 191 14.56 -0.66 8.41
CA ILE A 191 13.38 0.18 8.30
C ILE A 191 12.13 -0.56 8.83
N ALA A 192 11.96 -1.84 8.50
CA ALA A 192 10.83 -2.64 8.97
C ALA A 192 10.86 -2.82 10.50
N ASP A 193 12.03 -3.07 11.08
CA ASP A 193 12.23 -3.19 12.52
C ASP A 193 11.86 -1.88 13.24
N ALA A 194 12.36 -0.75 12.75
CA ALA A 194 12.04 0.56 13.30
C ALA A 194 10.55 0.90 13.17
N ALA A 195 9.93 0.59 12.02
CA ALA A 195 8.50 0.80 11.82
C ALA A 195 7.66 -0.05 12.79
N ARG A 196 8.02 -1.33 12.98
CA ARG A 196 7.37 -2.21 13.96
C ARG A 196 7.53 -1.70 15.39
N ALA A 197 8.72 -1.22 15.75
CA ALA A 197 8.98 -0.65 17.07
C ALA A 197 8.13 0.61 17.36
N GLU A 198 7.83 1.40 16.33
CA GLU A 198 6.90 2.54 16.42
C GLU A 198 5.42 2.15 16.35
N GLY A 199 5.11 0.86 16.22
CA GLY A 199 3.74 0.33 16.23
C GLY A 199 3.05 0.31 14.87
N PHE A 200 3.77 0.51 13.76
CA PHE A 200 3.22 0.28 12.43
C PHE A 200 3.08 -1.22 12.17
N ASN A 201 1.87 -1.66 11.82
CA ASN A 201 1.63 -3.04 11.43
C ASN A 201 2.12 -3.27 9.98
N ASP A 202 2.85 -4.36 9.77
CA ASP A 202 3.09 -4.88 8.43
C ASP A 202 1.83 -5.55 7.85
N LEU A 203 1.91 -5.99 6.58
CA LEU A 203 0.80 -6.66 5.90
C LEU A 203 0.36 -7.93 6.62
N HIS A 204 1.29 -8.72 7.15
CA HIS A 204 0.98 -9.98 7.81
C HIS A 204 0.19 -9.73 9.09
N ARG A 205 0.70 -8.87 9.98
CA ARG A 205 0.04 -8.46 11.22
C ARG A 205 -1.33 -7.84 10.95
N SER A 206 -1.45 -6.95 9.97
CA SER A 206 -2.74 -6.39 9.55
C SER A 206 -3.71 -7.46 9.02
N GLY A 207 -3.20 -8.51 8.38
CA GLY A 207 -3.98 -9.67 7.95
C GLY A 207 -4.48 -10.50 9.12
N LEU A 208 -3.63 -10.81 10.10
CA LEU A 208 -4.00 -11.53 11.31
C LEU A 208 -5.09 -10.80 12.10
N LEU A 209 -5.00 -9.48 12.21
CA LEU A 209 -6.05 -8.66 12.86
C LEU A 209 -7.40 -8.79 12.14
N LYS A 210 -7.43 -8.90 10.81
CA LYS A 210 -8.66 -9.15 10.05
C LYS A 210 -9.17 -10.58 10.20
N ALA A 211 -8.27 -11.55 10.36
CA ALA A 211 -8.64 -12.94 10.66
C ALA A 211 -9.27 -13.05 12.06
N LYS A 212 -8.68 -12.36 13.06
CA LYS A 212 -9.22 -12.24 14.42
C LYS A 212 -10.63 -11.61 14.44
N GLN A 213 -10.91 -10.69 13.51
CA GLN A 213 -12.25 -10.10 13.33
C GLN A 213 -13.23 -11.02 12.58
N GLY A 214 -12.81 -12.22 12.18
CA GLY A 214 -13.62 -13.17 11.41
C GLY A 214 -13.99 -12.68 10.00
N VAL A 215 -13.22 -11.73 9.44
CA VAL A 215 -13.46 -11.13 8.11
C VAL A 215 -12.80 -11.96 7.01
N THR A 216 -11.63 -12.52 7.29
CA THR A 216 -10.87 -13.43 6.40
C THR A 216 -10.39 -14.64 7.20
N SER A 217 -9.85 -15.66 6.53
CA SER A 217 -9.28 -16.86 7.16
C SER A 217 -7.76 -16.76 7.27
N LEU A 218 -7.15 -17.51 8.19
CA LEU A 218 -5.69 -17.62 8.30
C LEU A 218 -5.03 -18.07 6.99
N ALA A 219 -5.58 -19.10 6.33
CA ALA A 219 -5.07 -19.60 5.06
C ALA A 219 -5.01 -18.50 3.97
N GLU A 220 -5.95 -17.56 4.01
CA GLU A 220 -6.00 -16.45 3.05
C GLU A 220 -4.99 -15.35 3.40
N VAL A 221 -4.76 -15.11 4.70
CA VAL A 221 -3.68 -14.21 5.16
C VAL A 221 -2.33 -14.76 4.68
N SER A 222 -2.02 -16.02 4.99
CA SER A 222 -0.79 -16.69 4.57
C SER A 222 -0.57 -16.59 3.06
N ARG A 223 -1.63 -16.85 2.26
CA ARG A 223 -1.57 -16.80 0.80
C ARG A 223 -1.18 -15.43 0.25
N VAL A 224 -1.62 -14.33 0.87
CA VAL A 224 -1.41 -12.98 0.33
C VAL A 224 -0.24 -12.23 0.97
N THR A 225 0.28 -12.71 2.11
CA THR A 225 1.34 -12.03 2.86
C THR A 225 2.65 -12.82 3.00
N MET A 226 2.64 -14.15 2.86
CA MET A 226 3.85 -15.00 3.07
C MET A 226 4.43 -15.56 1.77
N GLY A 227 4.16 -14.92 0.64
CA GLY A 227 4.43 -15.44 -0.70
C GLY A 227 5.54 -14.74 -1.49
N HIS A 228 6.55 -14.15 -0.84
CA HIS A 228 7.74 -13.59 -1.49
C HIS A 228 8.98 -13.77 -0.61
#